data_AF-A0A072V9I4-F1
#
_entry.id   AF-A0A072V9I4-F1
#
_cell.length_a   1.000
_cell.length_b   1.000
_cell.length_c   1.000
_cell.angle_alpha   90.00
_cell.angle_beta   90.00
_cell.angle_gamma   90.00
#
_symmetry.space_group_name_H-M   'P 1'
#
loop_
_entity.id
_entity.type
_entity.pdbx_description
1 polymer ?
#
loop_
_entity_poly.entity_id
_entity_poly.type
_entity_poly.pdbx_seq_one_letter_code
_entity_poly.pdbx_strand_id
1 'polypeptide(L)' 'MNPNIRLFYDLIIFLSLLLVLTDGDLINGGSVPCLTSFGCPRSTCYPPSTPNCILRICECI' A
#
# COMPACT_ATOMS: atom_id res chain seq x y z
N MET A 1 -2.87 -37.96 -6.90
CA MET A 1 -3.29 -36.57 -6.60
C MET A 1 -3.99 -36.03 -7.84
N ASN A 2 -5.26 -35.63 -7.74
CA ASN A 2 -6.04 -35.22 -8.93
C ASN A 2 -5.42 -33.98 -9.58
N PRO A 3 -5.18 -33.97 -10.90
CA PRO A 3 -4.53 -32.86 -11.60
C PRO A 3 -5.31 -31.55 -11.47
N ASN A 4 -6.64 -31.63 -11.40
CA ASN A 4 -7.52 -30.48 -11.17
C ASN A 4 -7.28 -29.80 -9.81
N ILE A 5 -6.90 -30.58 -8.79
CA ILE A 5 -6.61 -30.05 -7.45
C ILE A 5 -5.28 -29.28 -7.49
N ARG A 6 -4.30 -29.77 -8.25
CA ARG A 6 -2.99 -29.10 -8.38
C ARG A 6 -3.11 -27.74 -9.08
N LEU A 7 -3.87 -27.67 -10.17
CA LEU A 7 -4.14 -26.42 -10.89
C LEU A 7 -4.84 -25.38 -10.01
N PHE A 8 -5.75 -25.83 -9.14
CA PHE A 8 -6.47 -24.95 -8.21
C PHE A 8 -5.51 -24.29 -7.21
N TYR A 9 -4.58 -25.05 -6.63
CA TYR A 9 -3.57 -24.51 -5.72
C TYR A 9 -2.60 -23.57 -6.43
N ASP A 10 -2.13 -23.93 -7.62
CA ASP A 10 -1.22 -23.07 -8.41
C ASP A 10 -1.88 -21.72 -8.73
N LEU A 11 -3.18 -21.70 -9.05
CA LEU A 11 -3.95 -20.48 -9.31
C LEU A 11 -4.07 -19.61 -8.04
N ILE A 12 -4.36 -20.21 -6.88
CA ILE A 12 -4.48 -19.47 -5.61
C ILE A 12 -3.14 -18.83 -5.24
N ILE A 13 -2.04 -19.56 -5.41
CA ILE A 13 -0.69 -19.06 -5.13
C ILE A 13 -0.38 -17.87 -6.05
N PHE A 14 -0.68 -18.01 -7.35
CA PHE A 14 -0.48 -16.94 -8.33
C PHE A 14 -1.33 -15.70 -8.02
N LEU A 15 -2.60 -15.88 -7.66
CA LEU A 15 -3.50 -14.79 -7.32
C LEU A 15 -3.06 -14.06 -6.04
N SER A 16 -2.56 -14.80 -5.05
CA SER A 16 -2.03 -14.23 -3.80
C SER A 16 -0.76 -13.41 -4.05
N LEU A 17 0.14 -13.92 -4.90
CA LEU A 17 1.33 -13.18 -5.33
C LEU A 17 0.97 -11.92 -6.11
N LEU A 18 -0.02 -11.99 -6.99
CA LEU A 18 -0.51 -10.83 -7.74
C LEU A 18 -1.08 -9.77 -6.80
N LEU A 19 -1.85 -10.19 -5.78
CA LEU A 19 -2.41 -9.27 -4.78
C LEU A 19 -1.30 -8.53 -4.02
N VAL A 20 -0.29 -9.26 -3.55
CA VAL A 20 0.88 -8.68 -2.88
C VAL A 20 1.66 -7.72 -3.79
N LEU A 21 1.72 -8.00 -5.09
CA LEU A 21 2.36 -7.11 -6.07
C LEU A 21 1.51 -5.86 -6.37
N THR A 22 0.18 -5.96 -6.36
CA THR A 22 -0.71 -4.80 -6.53
C THR A 22 -0.76 -3.90 -5.30
N ASP A 23 -0.58 -4.46 -4.11
CA ASP A 23 -0.30 -3.68 -2.90
C ASP A 23 1.13 -3.09 -2.91
N GLY A 24 1.93 -3.35 -3.96
CA GLY A 24 3.24 -2.76 -4.21
C GLY A 24 3.23 -1.25 -4.50
N ASP A 25 2.06 -0.60 -4.58
CA ASP A 25 1.96 0.87 -4.44
C ASP A 25 2.12 1.34 -2.98
N LEU A 26 2.28 0.40 -2.03
CA LEU A 26 2.74 0.67 -0.67
C LEU A 26 4.27 0.86 -0.59
N ILE A 27 4.99 0.86 -1.72
CA ILE A 27 6.46 1.00 -1.74
C ILE A 27 6.89 2.49 -1.68
N ASN A 28 5.96 3.46 -1.78
CA ASN A 28 6.27 4.89 -1.59
C ASN A 28 5.48 5.59 -0.46
N GLY A 29 4.84 4.83 0.41
CA GLY A 29 4.20 5.37 1.62
C GLY A 29 2.75 4.92 1.69
N GLY A 30 2.42 4.19 2.76
CA GLY A 30 1.02 3.95 3.11
C GLY A 30 0.30 5.28 3.06
N SER A 31 -0.64 5.41 2.13
CA SER A 31 -1.40 6.62 1.89
C SER A 31 -2.31 6.83 3.09
N VAL A 32 -1.76 7.44 4.14
CA VAL A 32 -2.49 7.73 5.36
C VAL A 32 -3.60 8.70 4.96
N PRO A 33 -4.88 8.29 5.09
CA PRO A 33 -5.97 9.17 4.76
C PRO A 33 -5.99 10.35 5.73
N CYS A 34 -6.21 11.55 5.21
CA CYS A 34 -6.25 12.77 6.00
C CYS A 34 -7.46 13.65 5.64
N LEU A 35 -7.95 14.37 6.64
CA LEU A 35 -8.95 15.42 6.48
C LEU A 35 -8.30 16.81 6.48
N THR A 36 -7.21 16.96 7.23
CA THR A 36 -6.40 18.18 7.33
C THR A 36 -4.93 17.79 7.53
N SER A 37 -4.01 18.69 7.23
CA SER A 37 -2.56 18.45 7.35
C SER A 37 -2.10 18.14 8.79
N PHE A 38 -2.87 18.56 9.81
CA PHE A 38 -2.61 18.22 11.21
C PHE A 38 -2.86 16.75 11.54
N GLY A 39 -3.70 16.07 10.76
CA GLY A 39 -3.98 14.64 10.93
C GLY A 39 -2.86 13.75 10.40
N CYS A 40 -1.89 14.32 9.68
CA CYS A 40 -0.79 13.54 9.12
C CYS A 40 0.30 13.29 10.17
N PRO A 41 0.74 12.04 10.36
CA PRO A 41 1.82 11.73 11.28
C PRO A 41 3.10 12.45 10.88
N ARG A 42 3.79 13.08 11.84
CA ARG A 42 5.13 13.65 11.59
C ARG A 42 6.16 12.60 11.23
N SER A 43 5.92 11.34 11.60
CA SER A 43 6.73 10.18 11.21
C SER A 43 6.53 9.76 9.75
N THR A 44 5.54 10.30 9.04
CA THR A 44 5.30 10.00 7.63
C THR A 44 6.41 10.56 6.74
N CYS A 45 7.08 11.64 7.17
CA CYS A 45 8.13 12.30 6.38
C CYS A 45 9.45 12.38 7.13
N TYR A 46 10.56 12.22 6.42
CA TYR A 46 11.88 12.46 6.96
C TYR A 46 12.18 13.98 6.92
N PRO A 47 12.70 14.57 8.00
CA PRO A 47 13.04 16.00 8.00
C PRO A 47 14.09 16.31 6.92
N PRO A 48 13.97 17.42 6.16
CA PRO A 48 13.15 18.61 6.45
C PRO A 48 11.72 18.58 5.89
N SER A 49 11.31 17.52 5.20
CA SER A 49 10.00 17.47 4.55
C SER A 49 8.87 17.47 5.58
N THR A 50 7.80 18.20 5.25
CA THR A 50 6.63 18.31 6.13
C THR A 50 5.46 17.52 5.54
N PRO A 51 4.76 16.71 6.35
CA PRO A 51 3.58 16.01 5.88
C PRO A 51 2.45 17.02 5.66
N ASN A 52 1.85 16.99 4.47
CA ASN A 52 0.71 17.82 4.10
C ASN A 52 -0.43 16.95 3.55
N CYS A 53 -1.66 17.41 3.71
CA CYS A 53 -2.83 16.69 3.24
C CYS A 53 -3.18 17.16 1.82
N ILE A 54 -2.89 16.32 0.82
CA ILE A 54 -3.15 16.57 -0.58
C ILE A 54 -4.13 15.51 -1.08
N LEU A 55 -5.27 15.92 -1.64
CA LEU A 55 -6.29 15.00 -2.16
C LEU A 55 -6.75 13.94 -1.13
N ARG A 56 -6.83 14.33 0.15
CA ARG A 56 -7.17 13.46 1.30
C ARG A 56 -6.13 12.38 1.62
N ILE A 57 -4.91 12.54 1.14
CA ILE A 57 -3.77 11.65 1.40
C ILE A 57 -2.63 12.47 1.99
N CYS A 58 -1.95 11.93 2.99
CA CYS A 58 -0.73 12.54 3.53
C CYS A 58 0.43 12.35 2.56
N GLU A 59 0.95 13.45 2.04
CA GLU A 59 2.12 13.50 1.16
C GLU A 59 3.23 14.35 1.79
N CYS A 60 4.47 14.02 1.49
CA CYS A 60 5.63 14.79 1.95
C CYS A 60 6.00 15.85 0.92
N ILE A 61 6.04 17.11 1.36
CA ILE A 61 6.50 18.27 0.58
C ILE A 61 7.76 18.87 1.19
#